data_AF-A0A520JCD1-F1
#
_entry.id   AF-A0A520JCD1-F1
#
_cell.length_a   1.000
_cell.length_b   1.000
_cell.length_c   1.000
_cell.angle_alpha   90.00
_cell.angle_beta   90.00
_cell.angle_gamma   90.00
#
_symmetry.space_group_name_H-M   'P 1'
#
loop_
_entity.id
_entity.type
_entity.pdbx_description
1 polymer ?
#
loop_
_entity_poly.entity_id
_entity_poly.type
_entity_poly.pdbx_seq_one_letter_code
_entity_poly.pdbx_strand_id
1 'polypeptide(L)'
;VIIFRLANGTLIHNRPEFKAPRVLTFSTHDLPINLPKFGNFRVRGGRNLEYTLPELARQGKSAASLEARDSSRSEFHFRLAEVATMFLLPMLALALGVPPKRSSSAFGVFLAIVMIVTYHKVNQYAADIGELGRIDPIIALWVPFAIFAGLILWMYYTIAYVPGGQPIGALERVFSKAAKAITSRLPGRRRGVPA
;
A
#
# COMPACT_ATOMS: atom_id res chain seq x y z
N VAL A 1 -12.40 -33.89 6.94
CA VAL A 1 -12.92 -33.54 8.29
C VAL A 1 -11.75 -33.67 9.26
N ILE A 2 -11.50 -32.66 10.08
CA ILE A 2 -10.56 -32.78 11.22
C ILE A 2 -11.40 -33.07 12.46
N ILE A 3 -10.91 -33.93 13.34
CA ILE A 3 -11.57 -34.22 14.62
C ILE A 3 -10.73 -33.61 15.73
N PHE A 4 -11.32 -32.68 16.48
CA PHE A 4 -10.70 -32.18 17.70
C PHE A 4 -11.17 -33.01 18.89
N ARG A 5 -10.24 -33.77 19.46
CA ARG A 5 -10.46 -34.50 20.71
C ARG A 5 -10.15 -33.59 21.89
N LEU A 6 -11.20 -33.17 22.58
CA LEU A 6 -11.12 -32.36 23.79
C LEU A 6 -11.12 -33.30 25.00
N ALA A 7 -10.31 -32.99 26.02
CA ALA A 7 -10.23 -33.77 27.26
C ALA A 7 -10.61 -32.92 28.48
N ASN A 8 -11.31 -33.52 29.44
CA ASN A 8 -11.67 -32.97 30.75
C ASN A 8 -12.22 -31.53 30.69
N GLY A 9 -13.28 -31.33 29.89
CA GLY A 9 -13.88 -30.02 29.66
C GLY A 9 -15.33 -29.93 30.12
N THR A 10 -15.88 -28.72 30.04
CA THR A 10 -17.30 -28.45 30.32
C THR A 10 -17.90 -27.74 29.12
N LEU A 11 -19.04 -28.23 28.65
CA LEU A 11 -19.76 -27.70 27.49
C LEU A 11 -21.07 -27.05 27.96
N ILE A 12 -21.22 -25.77 27.67
CA ILE A 12 -22.37 -24.97 28.09
C ILE A 12 -23.24 -24.67 26.87
N HIS A 13 -24.46 -25.18 26.85
CA HIS A 13 -25.47 -24.87 25.84
C HIS A 13 -26.43 -23.82 26.36
N ASN A 14 -26.33 -22.62 25.80
CA ASN A 14 -27.26 -21.52 26.06
C ASN A 14 -28.01 -21.17 24.77
N ARG A 15 -29.28 -21.55 24.68
CA ARG A 15 -30.16 -21.25 23.52
C ARG A 15 -31.43 -20.56 24.02
N PRO A 16 -32.07 -19.72 23.19
CA PRO A 16 -33.29 -19.00 23.56
C PRO A 16 -34.45 -19.91 24.00
N GLU A 17 -34.46 -21.18 23.54
CA GLU A 17 -35.49 -22.18 23.88
C GLU A 17 -35.35 -22.77 25.29
N PHE A 18 -34.20 -22.58 25.96
CA PHE A 18 -33.94 -23.15 27.29
C PHE A 18 -34.17 -22.10 28.37
N LYS A 19 -35.03 -22.41 29.36
CA LYS A 19 -35.27 -21.53 30.53
C LYS A 19 -34.03 -21.34 31.42
N ALA A 20 -33.07 -22.27 31.36
CA ALA A 20 -31.78 -22.19 32.03
C ALA A 20 -30.68 -22.84 31.17
N PRO A 21 -29.42 -22.40 31.26
CA PRO A 21 -28.31 -23.00 30.51
C PRO A 21 -28.07 -24.46 30.89
N ARG A 22 -27.83 -25.32 29.90
CA ARG A 22 -27.50 -26.73 30.12
C ARG A 22 -25.99 -26.90 30.15
N VAL A 23 -25.47 -27.52 31.20
CA VAL A 23 -24.03 -27.75 31.40
C VAL A 23 -23.75 -29.25 31.33
N LEU A 24 -22.77 -29.64 30.52
CA LEU A 24 -22.32 -31.03 30.37
C LEU A 24 -20.80 -31.10 30.57
N THR A 25 -20.37 -31.80 31.61
CA THR A 25 -18.95 -32.10 31.84
C THR A 25 -18.57 -33.38 31.13
N PHE A 26 -17.44 -33.38 30.43
CA PHE A 26 -16.95 -34.52 29.66
C PHE A 26 -15.48 -34.83 29.98
N SER A 27 -15.12 -36.11 30.03
CA SER A 27 -13.70 -36.51 30.11
C SER A 27 -13.05 -36.58 28.73
N THR A 28 -13.80 -36.99 27.70
CA THR A 28 -13.36 -36.95 26.29
C THR A 28 -14.54 -36.54 25.40
N HIS A 29 -14.33 -35.58 24.51
CA HIS A 29 -15.34 -35.14 23.54
C HIS A 29 -14.69 -34.88 22.18
N ASP A 30 -15.18 -35.56 21.13
CA ASP A 30 -14.70 -35.41 19.77
C ASP A 30 -15.59 -34.40 19.03
N LEU A 31 -15.04 -33.23 18.71
CA LEU A 31 -15.70 -32.18 17.94
C LEU A 31 -15.26 -32.28 16.46
N PRO A 32 -16.13 -32.77 15.56
CA PRO A 32 -15.80 -32.82 14.13
C PRO A 32 -15.88 -31.41 13.53
N ILE A 33 -14.75 -30.92 13.03
CA ILE A 33 -14.69 -29.70 12.23
C ILE A 33 -14.70 -30.10 10.76
N ASN A 34 -15.81 -29.77 10.10
CA ASN A 34 -15.92 -29.86 8.66
C ASN A 34 -15.02 -28.79 8.04
N LEU A 35 -13.86 -29.20 7.55
CA LEU A 35 -13.04 -28.34 6.72
C LEU A 35 -13.80 -27.99 5.43
N PRO A 36 -13.66 -26.75 4.93
CA PRO A 36 -14.09 -26.43 3.57
C PRO A 36 -13.53 -27.48 2.61
N LYS A 37 -14.37 -28.01 1.72
CA LYS A 37 -13.92 -28.99 0.72
C LYS A 37 -12.78 -28.34 -0.08
N PHE A 38 -11.56 -28.89 0.02
CA PHE A 38 -10.37 -28.40 -0.68
C PHE A 38 -10.52 -28.39 -2.23
N GLY A 39 -11.59 -28.98 -2.77
CA GLY A 39 -11.92 -29.02 -4.19
C GLY A 39 -12.76 -27.85 -4.73
N ASN A 40 -13.22 -26.92 -3.88
CA ASN A 40 -13.74 -25.65 -4.40
C ASN A 40 -12.55 -24.72 -4.63
N PHE A 41 -11.90 -24.88 -5.79
CA PHE A 41 -10.97 -23.87 -6.29
C PHE A 41 -11.61 -22.50 -6.11
N ARG A 42 -10.88 -21.56 -5.50
CA ARG A 42 -11.35 -20.19 -5.34
C ARG A 42 -11.77 -19.69 -6.72
N VAL A 43 -13.00 -19.18 -6.84
CA VAL A 43 -13.49 -18.72 -8.14
C VAL A 43 -12.52 -17.66 -8.66
N ARG A 44 -12.04 -17.85 -9.90
CA ARG A 44 -11.08 -16.95 -10.54
C ARG A 44 -11.61 -15.52 -10.46
N GLY A 45 -10.79 -14.62 -9.96
CA GLY A 45 -11.15 -13.21 -9.83
C GLY A 45 -11.04 -12.65 -8.43
N GLY A 46 -11.42 -13.41 -7.38
CA GLY A 46 -11.19 -13.08 -5.97
C GLY A 46 -11.12 -11.57 -5.64
N ARG A 47 -9.92 -11.10 -5.25
CA ARG A 47 -9.60 -9.69 -4.94
C ARG A 47 -9.02 -8.95 -6.16
N ASN A 48 -9.56 -9.18 -7.34
CA ASN A 48 -9.05 -8.74 -8.64
C ASN A 48 -7.62 -9.18 -9.03
N LEU A 49 -6.93 -9.94 -8.17
CA LEU A 49 -5.55 -10.38 -8.36
C LEU A 49 -5.33 -11.23 -9.63
N GLU A 50 -6.37 -11.89 -10.12
CA GLU A 50 -6.30 -12.87 -11.22
C GLU A 50 -6.93 -12.35 -12.53
N TYR A 51 -7.53 -11.15 -12.50
CA TYR A 51 -8.07 -10.51 -13.70
C TYR A 51 -6.97 -9.81 -14.49
N THR A 52 -7.05 -9.92 -15.81
CA THR A 52 -6.19 -9.19 -16.75
C THR A 52 -6.66 -7.75 -16.92
N LEU A 53 -5.81 -6.85 -17.43
CA LEU A 53 -6.18 -5.44 -17.66
C LEU A 53 -7.44 -5.26 -18.52
N PRO A 54 -7.65 -6.02 -19.62
CA PRO A 54 -8.88 -5.90 -20.39
C PRO A 54 -10.11 -6.41 -19.63
N GLU A 55 -9.96 -7.45 -18.81
CA GLU A 55 -11.05 -7.97 -17.96
C GLU A 55 -11.44 -6.94 -16.89
N LEU A 56 -10.46 -6.31 -16.23
CA LEU A 56 -10.70 -5.22 -15.27
C LEU A 56 -11.39 -4.02 -15.93
N ALA A 57 -11.01 -3.66 -17.16
CA ALA A 57 -11.64 -2.57 -17.90
C ALA A 57 -13.10 -2.88 -18.26
N ARG A 58 -13.42 -4.15 -18.58
CA ARG A 58 -14.80 -4.60 -18.81
C ARG A 58 -15.59 -4.57 -17.51
N GLN A 59 -15.05 -5.17 -16.45
CA GLN A 59 -15.72 -5.26 -15.14
C GLN A 59 -15.95 -3.88 -14.51
N GLY A 60 -15.01 -2.94 -14.66
CA GLY A 60 -15.20 -1.55 -14.24
C GLY A 60 -16.32 -0.79 -14.97
N LYS A 61 -16.85 -1.35 -16.07
CA LYS A 61 -18.00 -0.79 -16.81
C LYS A 61 -19.29 -1.59 -16.59
N SER A 62 -19.20 -2.92 -16.52
CA SER A 62 -20.35 -3.82 -16.57
C SER A 62 -20.58 -4.64 -15.30
N ALA A 63 -19.84 -4.40 -14.21
CA ALA A 63 -20.06 -5.09 -12.95
C ALA A 63 -21.46 -4.83 -12.38
N ALA A 64 -22.07 -5.90 -11.83
CA ALA A 64 -23.42 -5.85 -11.28
C ALA A 64 -23.51 -5.10 -9.93
N SER A 65 -22.43 -5.06 -9.15
CA SER A 65 -22.35 -4.30 -7.89
C SER A 65 -21.43 -3.09 -8.04
N LEU A 66 -21.79 -1.99 -7.36
CA LEU A 66 -20.97 -0.77 -7.31
C LEU A 66 -19.59 -1.06 -6.72
N GLU A 67 -19.52 -1.84 -5.64
CA GLU A 67 -18.26 -2.24 -5.00
C GLU A 67 -17.34 -3.00 -5.97
N ALA A 68 -17.86 -3.97 -6.72
CA ALA A 68 -17.07 -4.71 -7.70
C ALA A 68 -16.61 -3.81 -8.85
N ARG A 69 -17.44 -2.84 -9.25
CA ARG A 69 -17.12 -1.86 -10.29
C ARG A 69 -15.98 -0.94 -9.84
N ASP A 70 -16.08 -0.37 -8.65
CA ASP A 70 -15.12 0.59 -8.12
C ASP A 70 -13.78 -0.08 -7.79
N SER A 71 -13.81 -1.27 -7.18
CA SER A 71 -12.62 -2.09 -6.98
C SER A 71 -11.94 -2.46 -8.31
N SER A 72 -12.70 -2.86 -9.34
CA SER A 72 -12.13 -3.16 -10.66
C SER A 72 -11.52 -1.93 -11.35
N ARG A 73 -12.16 -0.76 -11.25
CA ARG A 73 -11.63 0.50 -11.79
C ARG A 73 -10.36 0.92 -11.06
N SER A 74 -10.33 0.76 -9.74
CA SER A 74 -9.19 1.11 -8.90
C SER A 74 -7.96 0.28 -9.26
N GLU A 75 -8.11 -1.04 -9.31
CA GLU A 75 -7.06 -1.98 -9.72
C GLU A 75 -6.56 -1.74 -11.14
N PHE A 76 -7.48 -1.43 -12.07
CA PHE A 76 -7.09 -1.08 -13.44
C PHE A 76 -6.17 0.15 -13.49
N HIS A 77 -6.56 1.24 -12.84
CA HIS A 77 -5.76 2.47 -12.83
C HIS A 77 -4.47 2.32 -12.03
N PHE A 78 -4.47 1.53 -10.96
CA PHE A 78 -3.28 1.27 -10.15
C PHE A 78 -2.19 0.61 -11.00
N ARG A 79 -2.54 -0.48 -11.70
CA ARG A 79 -1.61 -1.20 -12.57
C ARG A 79 -1.12 -0.34 -13.73
N LEU A 80 -2.01 0.48 -14.32
CA LEU A 80 -1.63 1.37 -15.40
C LEU A 80 -0.64 2.45 -14.94
N ALA A 81 -0.83 3.01 -13.75
CA ALA A 81 0.10 3.95 -13.14
C ALA A 81 1.46 3.30 -12.81
N GLU A 82 1.47 2.05 -12.34
CA GLU A 82 2.72 1.30 -12.12
C GLU A 82 3.49 1.06 -13.42
N VAL A 83 2.82 0.63 -14.48
CA VAL A 83 3.42 0.47 -15.81
C VAL A 83 3.96 1.81 -16.32
N ALA A 84 3.19 2.89 -16.19
CA ALA A 84 3.64 4.23 -16.57
C ALA A 84 4.88 4.68 -15.77
N THR A 85 5.00 4.27 -14.51
CA THR A 85 6.14 4.59 -13.65
C THR A 85 7.44 3.95 -14.15
N MET A 86 7.38 2.78 -14.82
CA MET A 86 8.57 2.12 -15.38
C MET A 86 9.32 3.02 -16.36
N PHE A 87 8.62 3.88 -17.11
CA PHE A 87 9.25 4.84 -18.02
C PHE A 87 10.02 5.97 -17.31
N LEU A 88 9.67 6.24 -16.04
CA LEU A 88 10.30 7.28 -15.23
C LEU A 88 11.53 6.77 -14.47
N LEU A 89 11.62 5.46 -14.22
CA LEU A 89 12.71 4.85 -13.44
C LEU A 89 14.11 5.13 -14.01
N PRO A 90 14.36 5.04 -15.34
CA PRO A 90 15.67 5.37 -15.89
C PRO A 90 16.06 6.84 -15.65
N MET A 91 15.10 7.77 -15.77
CA MET A 91 15.35 9.19 -15.51
C MET A 91 15.67 9.45 -14.04
N LEU A 92 14.94 8.80 -13.13
CA LEU A 92 15.21 8.87 -11.69
C LEU A 92 16.59 8.26 -11.35
N ALA A 93 16.92 7.12 -11.95
CA ALA A 93 18.21 6.46 -11.78
C ALA A 93 19.37 7.34 -12.26
N LEU A 94 19.22 8.05 -13.38
CA LEU A 94 20.23 9.02 -13.83
C LEU A 94 20.32 10.23 -12.89
N ALA A 95 19.17 10.78 -12.46
CA ALA A 95 19.14 11.96 -11.60
C ALA A 95 19.71 11.74 -10.19
N LEU A 96 19.60 10.52 -9.66
CA LEU A 96 20.08 10.18 -8.31
C LEU A 96 21.31 9.27 -8.29
N GLY A 97 21.62 8.60 -9.40
CA GLY A 97 22.75 7.66 -9.49
C GLY A 97 24.09 8.32 -9.78
N VAL A 98 24.10 9.55 -10.30
CA VAL A 98 25.35 10.30 -10.55
C VAL A 98 25.78 11.00 -9.26
N PRO A 99 26.89 10.57 -8.63
CA PRO A 99 27.34 11.15 -7.38
C PRO A 99 27.87 12.60 -7.61
N PRO A 100 27.65 13.51 -6.65
CA PRO A 100 28.23 14.86 -6.72
C PRO A 100 29.76 14.82 -6.74
N LYS A 101 30.39 15.74 -7.50
CA LYS A 101 31.86 15.86 -7.66
C LYS A 101 32.67 15.98 -6.35
N ARG A 102 32.02 16.17 -5.19
CA ARG A 102 32.66 16.40 -3.88
C ARG A 102 32.17 15.45 -2.77
N SER A 103 31.30 14.48 -3.08
CA SER A 103 30.73 13.56 -2.07
C SER A 103 30.48 12.20 -2.69
N SER A 104 31.15 11.16 -2.18
CA SER A 104 31.04 9.77 -2.60
C SER A 104 29.98 8.98 -1.82
N SER A 105 28.88 9.62 -1.43
CA SER A 105 27.88 8.98 -0.58
C SER A 105 26.81 8.24 -1.40
N ALA A 106 26.50 7.01 -1.01
CA ALA A 106 25.37 6.20 -1.51
C ALA A 106 23.97 6.82 -1.20
N PHE A 107 23.93 8.06 -0.74
CA PHE A 107 22.72 8.79 -0.39
C PHE A 107 21.72 8.89 -1.54
N GLY A 108 22.19 9.04 -2.78
CA GLY A 108 21.32 9.07 -3.97
C GLY A 108 20.53 7.77 -4.15
N VAL A 109 21.18 6.62 -3.96
CA VAL A 109 20.54 5.29 -4.03
C VAL A 109 19.55 5.11 -2.90
N PHE A 110 19.93 5.46 -1.66
CA PHE A 110 19.01 5.43 -0.52
C PHE A 110 17.76 6.27 -0.76
N LEU A 111 17.93 7.51 -1.24
CA LEU A 111 16.84 8.41 -1.54
C LEU A 111 15.94 7.87 -2.67
N ALA A 112 16.52 7.28 -3.71
CA ALA A 112 15.76 6.65 -4.78
C ALA A 112 14.85 5.53 -4.27
N ILE A 113 15.38 4.65 -3.40
CA ILE A 113 14.60 3.57 -2.78
C ILE A 113 13.46 4.14 -1.95
N VAL A 114 13.75 5.11 -1.06
CA VAL A 114 12.73 5.74 -0.22
C VAL A 114 11.64 6.40 -1.07
N MET A 115 12.01 7.11 -2.14
CA MET A 115 11.06 7.73 -3.06
C MET A 115 10.16 6.72 -3.76
N ILE A 116 10.72 5.64 -4.32
CA ILE A 116 9.96 4.60 -5.02
C ILE A 116 9.01 3.88 -4.06
N VAL A 117 9.51 3.47 -2.88
CA VAL A 117 8.69 2.78 -1.87
C VAL A 117 7.57 3.70 -1.38
N THR A 118 7.88 4.97 -1.12
CA THR A 118 6.87 5.96 -0.70
C THR A 118 5.80 6.12 -1.76
N TYR A 119 6.18 6.30 -3.02
CA TYR A 119 5.25 6.42 -4.13
C TYR A 119 4.36 5.17 -4.28
N HIS A 120 4.95 3.97 -4.27
CA HIS A 120 4.20 2.72 -4.38
C HIS A 120 3.20 2.57 -3.22
N LYS A 121 3.61 2.94 -1.98
CA LYS A 121 2.70 2.90 -0.83
C LYS A 121 1.58 3.93 -0.95
N VAL A 122 1.87 5.15 -1.38
CA VAL A 122 0.84 6.17 -1.63
C VAL A 122 -0.17 5.67 -2.66
N ASN A 123 0.29 5.06 -3.75
CA ASN A 123 -0.61 4.47 -4.75
C ASN A 123 -1.41 3.30 -4.20
N GLN A 124 -0.81 2.44 -3.38
CA GLN A 124 -1.53 1.34 -2.74
C GLN A 124 -2.68 1.86 -1.86
N TYR A 125 -2.40 2.86 -1.01
CA TYR A 125 -3.44 3.48 -0.18
C TYR A 125 -4.51 4.20 -1.01
N ALA A 126 -4.10 4.89 -2.10
CA ALA A 126 -5.03 5.55 -3.00
C ALA A 126 -5.95 4.54 -3.71
N ALA A 127 -5.39 3.39 -4.11
CA ALA A 127 -6.15 2.30 -4.71
C ALA A 127 -7.16 1.73 -3.71
N ASP A 128 -6.72 1.41 -2.48
CA ASP A 128 -7.60 0.91 -1.41
C ASP A 128 -8.77 1.88 -1.17
N ILE A 129 -8.51 3.19 -1.08
CA ILE A 129 -9.58 4.20 -0.91
C ILE A 129 -10.52 4.26 -2.14
N GLY A 130 -9.97 4.07 -3.33
CA GLY A 130 -10.73 3.97 -4.58
C GLY A 130 -11.62 2.73 -4.63
N GLU A 131 -11.20 1.60 -4.07
CA GLU A 131 -12.03 0.39 -3.97
C GLU A 131 -13.26 0.59 -3.09
N LEU A 132 -13.14 1.41 -2.04
CA LEU A 132 -14.26 1.78 -1.17
C LEU A 132 -15.24 2.76 -1.83
N GLY A 133 -15.00 3.21 -3.07
CA GLY A 133 -15.87 4.14 -3.80
C GLY A 133 -15.89 5.57 -3.24
N ARG A 134 -14.95 5.94 -2.36
CA ARG A 134 -14.93 7.26 -1.70
C ARG A 134 -14.33 8.37 -2.57
N ILE A 135 -13.38 8.01 -3.43
CA ILE A 135 -12.67 8.94 -4.32
C ILE A 135 -12.60 8.29 -5.70
N ASP A 136 -12.80 9.07 -6.77
CA ASP A 136 -12.62 8.54 -8.12
C ASP A 136 -11.17 8.03 -8.30
N PRO A 137 -10.97 6.74 -8.65
CA PRO A 137 -9.63 6.17 -8.81
C PRO A 137 -8.75 6.90 -9.83
N ILE A 138 -9.35 7.56 -10.83
CA ILE A 138 -8.61 8.36 -11.81
C ILE A 138 -7.89 9.49 -11.08
N ILE A 139 -8.59 10.25 -10.24
CA ILE A 139 -7.97 11.37 -9.52
C ILE A 139 -7.02 10.84 -8.44
N ALA A 140 -7.46 9.82 -7.69
CA ALA A 140 -6.71 9.27 -6.57
C ALA A 140 -5.32 8.75 -6.98
N LEU A 141 -5.19 8.15 -8.17
CA LEU A 141 -3.96 7.51 -8.63
C LEU A 141 -3.15 8.38 -9.59
N TRP A 142 -3.80 9.14 -10.48
CA TRP A 142 -3.07 9.94 -11.46
C TRP A 142 -2.51 11.24 -10.89
N VAL A 143 -3.11 11.80 -9.84
CA VAL A 143 -2.55 12.99 -9.19
C VAL A 143 -1.21 12.68 -8.51
N PRO A 144 -1.08 11.65 -7.65
CA PRO A 144 0.23 11.25 -7.11
C PRO A 144 1.24 10.90 -8.21
N PHE A 145 0.82 10.20 -9.27
CA PHE A 145 1.67 9.90 -10.42
C PHE A 145 2.18 11.17 -11.10
N ALA A 146 1.32 12.15 -11.39
CA ALA A 146 1.70 13.39 -12.05
C ALA A 146 2.68 14.22 -11.20
N ILE A 147 2.46 14.28 -9.88
CA ILE A 147 3.38 14.94 -8.95
C ILE A 147 4.74 14.23 -8.95
N PHE A 148 4.75 12.90 -8.86
CA PHE A 148 5.97 12.11 -8.86
C PHE A 148 6.73 12.21 -10.18
N ALA A 149 6.02 12.14 -11.32
CA ALA A 149 6.56 12.34 -12.64
C ALA A 149 7.17 13.74 -12.81
N GLY A 150 6.45 14.78 -12.40
CA GLY A 150 6.93 16.16 -12.44
C GLY A 150 8.21 16.34 -11.61
N LEU A 151 8.27 15.73 -10.43
CA LEU A 151 9.48 15.72 -9.59
C LEU A 151 10.65 15.04 -10.30
N ILE A 152 10.45 13.84 -10.86
CA ILE A 152 11.50 13.10 -11.57
C ILE A 152 11.99 13.88 -12.78
N LEU A 153 11.08 14.41 -13.59
CA LEU A 153 11.42 15.20 -14.78
C LEU A 153 12.19 16.47 -14.41
N TRP A 154 11.79 17.15 -13.34
CA TRP A 154 12.52 18.32 -12.84
C TRP A 154 13.94 17.95 -12.35
N MET A 155 14.09 16.84 -11.63
CA MET A 155 15.39 16.36 -11.18
C MET A 155 16.28 15.97 -12.36
N TYR A 156 15.71 15.27 -13.35
CA TYR A 156 16.39 14.90 -14.59
C TYR A 156 16.81 16.14 -15.39
N TYR A 157 15.92 17.12 -15.55
CA TYR A 157 16.24 18.38 -16.23
C TYR A 157 17.38 19.13 -15.52
N THR A 158 17.35 19.15 -14.18
CA THR A 158 18.39 19.81 -13.38
C THR A 158 19.76 19.16 -13.57
N ILE A 159 19.85 17.83 -13.64
CA ILE A 159 21.14 17.17 -13.85
C ILE A 159 21.62 17.25 -15.31
N ALA A 160 20.69 17.23 -16.27
CA ALA A 160 21.02 17.20 -17.70
C ALA A 160 21.36 18.59 -18.27
N TYR A 161 20.67 19.65 -17.84
CA TYR A 161 20.75 20.96 -18.48
C TYR A 161 21.29 22.08 -17.59
N VAL A 162 21.35 21.92 -16.27
CA VAL A 162 21.85 22.96 -15.36
C VAL A 162 23.29 22.63 -14.94
N PRO A 163 24.30 23.41 -15.39
CA PRO A 163 25.70 23.16 -15.02
C PRO A 163 25.89 23.26 -13.50
N GLY A 164 26.31 22.15 -12.87
CA GLY A 164 26.51 22.08 -11.42
C GLY A 164 25.23 21.99 -10.58
N GLY A 165 24.07 21.78 -11.20
CA GLY A 165 22.81 21.51 -10.50
C GLY A 165 22.90 20.22 -9.67
N GLN A 166 22.49 20.27 -8.41
CA GLN A 166 22.41 19.10 -7.53
C GLN A 166 20.96 18.87 -7.10
N PRO A 167 20.21 17.99 -7.79
CA PRO A 167 18.83 17.66 -7.42
C PRO A 167 18.73 17.22 -5.96
N ILE A 168 19.72 16.43 -5.51
CA ILE A 168 19.85 15.93 -4.14
C ILE A 168 19.91 17.07 -3.12
N GLY A 169 20.70 18.11 -3.37
CA GLY A 169 20.84 19.24 -2.44
C GLY A 169 19.57 20.09 -2.33
N ALA A 170 18.76 20.16 -3.39
CA ALA A 170 17.46 20.83 -3.32
C ALA A 170 16.46 20.00 -2.49
N LEU A 171 16.45 18.68 -2.65
CA LEU A 171 15.63 17.77 -1.83
C LEU A 171 16.03 17.84 -0.35
N GLU A 172 17.32 17.90 -0.03
CA GLU A 172 17.81 18.02 1.35
C GLU A 172 17.31 19.31 2.03
N ARG A 173 17.27 20.43 1.32
CA ARG A 173 16.72 21.70 1.84
C ARG A 173 15.22 21.59 2.13
N VAL A 174 14.46 20.95 1.24
CA VAL A 174 13.01 20.74 1.43
C VAL A 174 12.77 19.81 2.62
N PHE A 175 13.51 18.70 2.70
CA PHE A 175 13.42 17.75 3.81
C PHE A 175 13.79 18.40 5.14
N SER A 176 14.85 19.20 5.18
CA SER A 176 15.27 19.92 6.38
C SER A 176 14.23 20.93 6.85
N LYS A 177 13.55 21.63 5.92
CA LYS A 177 12.43 22.51 6.25
C LYS A 177 11.22 21.73 6.78
N ALA A 178 10.87 20.61 6.15
CA ALA A 178 9.76 19.75 6.60
C ALA A 178 10.05 19.13 7.99
N ALA A 179 11.24 18.55 8.17
CA ALA A 179 11.69 17.99 9.43
C ALA A 179 11.74 19.04 10.54
N LYS A 180 12.20 20.27 10.25
CA LYS A 180 12.18 21.38 11.20
C LYS A 180 10.76 21.79 11.58
N ALA A 181 9.82 21.81 10.64
CA ALA A 181 8.41 22.14 10.89
C ALA A 181 7.66 21.03 11.67
N ILE A 182 8.04 19.76 11.49
CA ILE A 182 7.50 18.63 12.25
C ILE A 182 8.10 18.62 13.66
N THR A 183 9.42 18.76 13.78
CA THR A 183 10.12 18.78 15.08
C THR A 183 9.82 20.02 15.91
N SER A 184 9.49 21.16 15.29
CA SER A 184 9.02 22.34 16.04
C SER A 184 7.61 22.20 16.59
N ARG A 185 6.81 21.28 16.05
CA ARG A 185 5.45 20.97 16.51
C ARG A 185 5.39 19.76 17.44
N LEU A 186 6.49 19.05 17.65
CA LEU A 186 6.60 17.99 18.64
C LEU A 186 6.87 18.60 20.04
N PRO A 187 5.96 18.40 21.02
CA PRO A 187 6.19 18.86 22.38
C PRO A 187 7.27 17.99 23.02
N GLY A 188 8.41 18.59 23.42
CA GLY A 188 9.46 17.86 24.15
C GLY A 188 10.89 18.35 24.01
N ARG A 189 11.19 19.38 23.21
CA ARG A 189 12.57 19.90 23.10
C ARG A 189 12.92 20.77 24.32
N ARG A 190 13.28 20.12 25.44
CA ARG A 190 14.01 20.80 26.53
C ARG A 190 15.27 21.41 25.94
N ARG A 191 15.39 22.74 26.05
CA ARG A 191 16.62 23.50 25.81
C ARG A 191 17.72 22.88 26.65
N GLY A 192 18.76 22.33 25.99
CA GLY A 192 20.02 22.07 26.66
C GLY A 192 20.60 23.40 27.13
N VAL A 193 20.80 23.52 28.43
CA VAL A 193 21.48 24.63 29.10
C VAL A 193 22.94 24.64 28.63
N PRO A 194 23.49 25.76 28.13
CA PRO A 194 24.93 25.85 27.91
C PRO A 194 25.64 25.91 29.27
N ALA A 195 26.64 25.05 29.45
CA ALA A 195 27.67 25.16 30.48
C ALA A 195 28.91 25.84 29.88
#